data_AF-A0A3B7MYE7-F1
#
_entry.id   AF-A0A3B7MYE7-F1
#
_cell.length_a   1.000
_cell.length_b   1.000
_cell.length_c   1.000
_cell.angle_alpha   90.00
_cell.angle_beta   90.00
_cell.angle_gamma   90.00
#
_symmetry.space_group_name_H-M   'P 1'
#
loop_
_entity.id
_entity.type
_entity.pdbx_description
1 polymer ?
#
loop_
_entity_poly.entity_id
_entity_poly.type
_entity_poly.pdbx_seq_one_letter_code
_entity_poly.pdbx_strand_id
1 'polypeptide(L)'
;MRSLLKVAAVFALLTVVFFSCKKDAKEQAPVQEEISKQVLDKIYALGFGTQNVSRHPEGYLVEGDIVITEDDLSQTPDRKLIRVGDEEQYRTTNTVTGLPRNITIRVNSSLPARYITATDAAIARYNAQALRITFSRVTSGGNIVINPAPSGAGYLASAGFPTSSGNPYNSVLVNRSYLDTWNINTVTSIIAHEVGHCIGFRHTDYANRAYSCGGSAVNEGQAGVGAILIPGTPSTNAVAGSWMLACIGNGVNRPFISSDITALNYIY
;
A
#
# COMPACT_ATOMS: atom_id res chain seq x y z
N MET A 1 -57.15 -48.39 -49.55
CA MET A 1 -58.03 -47.78 -50.57
C MET A 1 -58.70 -46.57 -49.90
N ARG A 2 -58.65 -45.38 -50.52
CA ARG A 2 -58.97 -44.05 -49.94
C ARG A 2 -57.85 -43.56 -49.00
N SER A 3 -57.30 -42.35 -49.04
CA SER A 3 -57.70 -41.09 -49.66
C SER A 3 -56.55 -40.06 -49.51
N LEU A 4 -56.58 -39.01 -50.33
CA LEU A 4 -55.92 -37.69 -50.18
C LEU A 4 -54.45 -37.55 -50.60
N LEU A 5 -54.14 -36.96 -51.77
CA LEU A 5 -54.16 -35.52 -52.11
C LEU A 5 -53.18 -34.67 -51.26
N LYS A 6 -52.01 -34.33 -51.82
CA LYS A 6 -51.78 -33.06 -52.55
C LYS A 6 -50.28 -32.77 -52.77
N VAL A 7 -49.94 -32.61 -54.06
CA VAL A 7 -49.11 -31.53 -54.62
C VAL A 7 -47.70 -31.36 -54.03
N ALA A 8 -46.75 -32.07 -54.63
CA ALA A 8 -45.34 -31.68 -54.62
C ALA A 8 -45.11 -30.68 -55.75
N ALA A 9 -44.92 -29.41 -55.41
CA ALA A 9 -44.60 -28.36 -56.35
C ALA A 9 -43.42 -27.52 -55.84
N VAL A 10 -42.53 -27.25 -56.79
CA VAL A 10 -41.57 -26.14 -56.86
C VAL A 10 -40.21 -26.36 -56.19
N PHE A 11 -39.29 -26.75 -57.08
CA PHE A 11 -37.85 -26.60 -57.02
C PHE A 11 -37.44 -25.12 -57.07
N ALA A 12 -36.31 -24.83 -56.41
CA ALA A 12 -35.40 -23.69 -56.59
C ALA A 12 -35.86 -22.30 -56.11
N LEU A 13 -35.41 -21.91 -54.90
CA LEU A 13 -34.99 -20.52 -54.65
C LEU A 13 -34.01 -20.40 -53.47
N LEU A 14 -32.84 -19.83 -53.76
CA LEU A 14 -31.85 -19.14 -52.92
C LEU A 14 -31.68 -19.56 -51.44
N THR A 15 -30.57 -20.23 -51.17
CA THR A 15 -29.89 -20.25 -49.87
C THR A 15 -29.27 -18.88 -49.56
N VAL A 16 -29.95 -18.08 -48.73
CA VAL A 16 -29.32 -16.97 -47.99
C VAL A 16 -29.09 -17.44 -46.56
N VAL A 17 -27.83 -17.72 -46.23
CA VAL A 17 -27.41 -18.06 -44.87
C VAL A 17 -27.28 -16.76 -44.08
N PHE A 18 -28.30 -16.40 -43.31
CA PHE A 18 -28.17 -15.35 -42.30
C PHE A 18 -27.39 -15.91 -41.10
N PHE A 19 -26.11 -15.55 -41.01
CA PHE A 19 -25.36 -15.64 -39.75
C PHE A 19 -25.95 -14.62 -38.76
N SER A 20 -26.91 -15.05 -37.95
CA SER A 20 -27.30 -14.33 -36.74
C SER A 20 -26.23 -14.60 -35.68
N CYS A 21 -25.17 -13.80 -35.69
CA CYS A 21 -24.34 -13.63 -34.50
C CYS A 21 -25.24 -13.02 -33.43
N LYS A 22 -25.76 -13.87 -32.53
CA LYS A 22 -26.02 -13.41 -31.16
C LYS A 22 -24.72 -12.80 -30.69
N LYS A 23 -24.67 -11.46 -30.59
CA LYS A 23 -23.67 -10.81 -29.75
C LYS A 23 -23.92 -11.35 -28.36
N ASP A 24 -23.16 -12.37 -27.98
CA ASP A 24 -22.89 -12.64 -26.59
C ASP A 24 -22.46 -11.31 -26.01
N ALA A 25 -23.33 -10.74 -25.16
CA ALA A 25 -22.96 -9.66 -24.31
C ALA A 25 -21.82 -10.20 -23.47
N LYS A 26 -20.58 -9.91 -23.89
CA LYS A 26 -19.45 -9.92 -22.98
C LYS A 26 -19.93 -9.08 -21.80
N GLU A 27 -20.14 -9.72 -20.66
CA GLU A 27 -20.06 -9.02 -19.38
C GLU A 27 -18.78 -8.21 -19.47
N GLN A 28 -18.95 -6.90 -19.65
CA GLN A 28 -17.86 -5.97 -19.52
C GLN A 28 -17.40 -6.16 -18.08
N ALA A 29 -16.18 -6.67 -17.92
CA ALA A 29 -15.43 -6.47 -16.69
C ALA A 29 -15.63 -5.01 -16.28
N PRO A 30 -15.91 -4.73 -14.99
CA PRO A 30 -16.29 -3.40 -14.56
C PRO A 30 -15.26 -2.40 -15.08
N VAL A 31 -15.73 -1.40 -15.84
CA VAL A 31 -14.89 -0.32 -16.33
C VAL A 31 -14.31 0.35 -15.09
N GLN A 32 -13.03 0.11 -14.85
CA GLN A 32 -12.28 0.82 -13.83
C GLN A 32 -12.27 2.28 -14.29
N GLU A 33 -13.07 3.13 -13.65
CA GLU A 33 -13.11 4.56 -13.99
C GLU A 33 -11.67 5.10 -13.98
N GLU A 34 -11.25 5.63 -15.11
CA GLU A 34 -9.91 6.17 -15.31
C GLU A 34 -9.68 7.30 -14.30
N ILE A 35 -8.58 7.21 -13.53
CA ILE A 35 -8.24 8.24 -12.53
C ILE A 35 -7.94 9.54 -13.26
N SER A 36 -8.65 10.62 -12.89
CA SER A 36 -8.52 11.89 -13.59
C SER A 36 -7.09 12.44 -13.52
N LYS A 37 -6.67 13.13 -14.60
CA LYS A 37 -5.36 13.80 -14.66
C LYS A 37 -5.14 14.75 -13.47
N GLN A 38 -6.18 15.46 -13.03
CA GLN A 38 -6.08 16.39 -11.90
C GLN A 38 -5.68 15.68 -10.60
N VAL A 39 -6.16 14.46 -10.37
CA VAL A 39 -5.76 13.64 -9.22
C VAL A 39 -4.30 13.21 -9.35
N LEU A 40 -3.88 12.75 -10.54
CA LEU A 40 -2.49 12.36 -10.79
C LEU A 40 -1.52 13.54 -10.59
N ASP A 41 -1.89 14.74 -11.04
CA ASP A 41 -1.08 15.94 -10.86
C ASP A 41 -0.93 16.32 -9.38
N LYS A 42 -1.98 16.12 -8.57
CA LYS A 42 -1.92 16.32 -7.12
C LYS A 42 -1.06 15.27 -6.41
N ILE A 43 -1.20 13.99 -6.78
CA ILE A 43 -0.35 12.89 -6.27
C ILE A 43 1.13 13.19 -6.57
N TYR A 44 1.42 13.60 -7.80
CA TYR A 44 2.76 14.00 -8.20
C TYR A 44 3.27 15.21 -7.40
N ALA A 45 2.42 16.22 -7.19
CA ALA A 45 2.77 17.39 -6.40
C ALA A 45 3.10 17.06 -4.94
N LEU A 46 2.50 16.01 -4.37
CA LEU A 46 2.80 15.47 -3.04
C LEU A 46 4.10 14.64 -3.00
N GLY A 47 4.74 14.42 -4.15
CA GLY A 47 6.01 13.72 -4.26
C GLY A 47 5.89 12.20 -4.43
N PHE A 48 4.73 11.71 -4.88
CA PHE A 48 4.50 10.29 -5.14
C PHE A 48 4.55 9.96 -6.63
N GLY A 49 4.84 8.71 -6.94
CA GLY A 49 4.78 8.17 -8.28
C GLY A 49 3.35 8.10 -8.81
N THR A 50 3.14 8.43 -10.08
CA THR A 50 1.82 8.34 -10.73
C THR A 50 1.64 7.06 -11.55
N GLN A 51 2.56 6.10 -11.44
CA GLN A 51 2.45 4.80 -12.09
C GLN A 51 1.65 3.83 -11.21
N ASN A 52 0.79 3.02 -11.83
CA ASN A 52 -0.02 2.00 -11.16
C ASN A 52 -0.92 2.53 -10.02
N VAL A 53 -1.31 3.81 -10.07
CA VAL A 53 -2.28 4.37 -9.13
C VAL A 53 -3.61 3.64 -9.32
N SER A 54 -4.21 3.20 -8.21
CA SER A 54 -5.50 2.53 -8.22
C SER A 54 -6.43 3.10 -7.15
N ARG A 55 -7.75 2.88 -7.31
CA ARG A 55 -8.73 3.32 -6.30
C ARG A 55 -8.59 2.50 -5.03
N HIS A 56 -8.67 3.18 -3.90
CA HIS A 56 -8.69 2.60 -2.55
C HIS A 56 -9.97 3.05 -1.83
N PRO A 57 -10.56 2.26 -0.91
CA PRO A 57 -11.77 2.69 -0.18
C PRO A 57 -11.64 4.04 0.53
N GLU A 58 -10.43 4.41 0.93
CA GLU A 58 -10.12 5.67 1.64
C GLU A 58 -9.47 6.75 0.74
N GLY A 59 -9.34 6.50 -0.57
CA GLY A 59 -8.71 7.43 -1.52
C GLY A 59 -8.04 6.73 -2.69
N TYR A 60 -6.72 6.89 -2.81
CA TYR A 60 -5.91 6.35 -3.90
C TYR A 60 -4.73 5.55 -3.37
N LEU A 61 -4.56 4.34 -3.89
CA LEU A 61 -3.38 3.52 -3.62
C LEU A 61 -2.28 3.91 -4.61
N VAL A 62 -1.13 4.30 -4.09
CA VAL A 62 0.11 4.58 -4.83
C VAL A 62 1.19 3.64 -4.32
N GLU A 63 2.22 3.39 -5.14
CA GLU A 63 3.43 2.67 -4.74
C GLU A 63 3.24 1.23 -4.25
N GLY A 64 2.00 0.71 -4.28
CA GLY A 64 1.67 -0.68 -3.99
C GLY A 64 1.10 -0.91 -2.59
N ASP A 65 1.27 0.02 -1.66
CA ASP A 65 0.87 -0.09 -0.25
C ASP A 65 0.55 1.27 0.40
N ILE A 66 0.79 2.40 -0.26
CA ILE A 66 0.54 3.72 0.31
C ILE A 66 -0.83 4.25 -0.10
N VAL A 67 -1.63 4.66 0.88
CA VAL A 67 -2.93 5.31 0.67
C VAL A 67 -2.78 6.82 0.77
N ILE A 68 -3.14 7.51 -0.31
CA ILE A 68 -3.31 8.97 -0.35
C ILE A 68 -4.80 9.28 -0.21
N THR A 69 -5.17 9.90 0.90
CA THR A 69 -6.56 10.29 1.16
C THR A 69 -6.93 11.56 0.40
N GLU A 70 -8.22 11.86 0.30
CA GLU A 70 -8.69 13.14 -0.27
C GLU A 70 -8.18 14.35 0.53
N ASP A 71 -8.05 14.20 1.85
CA ASP A 71 -7.48 15.23 2.72
C ASP A 71 -6.01 15.47 2.39
N ASP A 72 -5.23 14.42 2.08
CA ASP A 72 -3.85 14.55 1.64
C ASP A 72 -3.76 15.28 0.29
N LEU A 73 -4.65 14.98 -0.66
CA LEU A 73 -4.75 15.67 -1.95
C LEU A 73 -5.16 17.15 -1.85
N SER A 74 -5.62 17.58 -0.67
CA SER A 74 -5.92 18.99 -0.38
C SER A 74 -4.74 19.75 0.24
N GLN A 75 -3.71 19.03 0.71
CA GLN A 75 -2.54 19.64 1.34
C GLN A 75 -1.61 20.27 0.29
N THR A 76 -1.00 21.39 0.66
CA THR A 76 0.14 21.95 -0.10
C THR A 76 1.43 21.45 0.54
N PRO A 77 2.21 20.60 -0.13
CA PRO A 77 3.41 20.03 0.46
C PRO A 77 4.45 21.12 0.70
N ASP A 78 5.07 21.09 1.89
CA ASP A 78 6.17 21.98 2.23
C ASP A 78 7.39 21.60 1.37
N ARG A 79 7.69 22.42 0.36
CA ARG A 79 8.86 22.24 -0.51
C ARG A 79 10.11 22.67 0.23
N LYS A 80 10.55 21.87 1.19
CA LYS A 80 11.90 22.02 1.73
C LYS A 80 12.87 21.54 0.66
N LEU A 81 13.55 22.49 0.01
CA LEU A 81 14.70 22.23 -0.85
C LEU A 81 15.78 21.56 0.01
N ILE A 82 15.72 20.23 0.10
CA ILE A 82 16.75 19.42 0.74
C ILE A 82 17.65 18.94 -0.38
N ARG A 83 18.96 19.11 -0.16
CA ARG A 83 20.01 18.63 -1.04
C ARG A 83 19.76 17.14 -1.33
N VAL A 84 19.43 16.83 -2.58
CA VAL A 84 19.27 15.45 -3.06
C VAL A 84 20.65 14.81 -3.02
N GLY A 85 20.93 14.11 -1.92
CA GLY A 85 21.96 13.07 -1.89
C GLY A 85 21.31 11.72 -2.18
N ASP A 86 22.11 10.74 -2.60
CA ASP A 86 21.73 9.33 -2.79
C ASP A 86 21.46 8.62 -1.44
N GLU A 87 20.74 9.29 -0.55
CA GLU A 87 20.58 8.91 0.85
C GLU A 87 19.21 8.23 1.05
N GLU A 88 19.11 7.15 1.83
CA GLU A 88 18.07 6.13 1.60
C GLU A 88 17.05 5.91 2.73
N GLN A 89 17.05 6.71 3.80
CA GLN A 89 15.96 6.66 4.80
C GLN A 89 15.17 7.96 4.74
N TYR A 90 13.92 7.85 4.31
CA TYR A 90 13.04 8.99 4.07
C TYR A 90 11.88 8.99 5.05
N ARG A 91 11.49 10.20 5.46
CA ARG A 91 10.25 10.48 6.16
C ARG A 91 9.34 11.36 5.34
N THR A 92 8.06 11.35 5.66
CA THR A 92 7.13 12.33 5.10
C THR A 92 7.28 13.69 5.78
N THR A 93 6.64 14.70 5.20
CA THR A 93 6.56 16.05 5.76
C THR A 93 5.99 16.03 7.17
N ASN A 94 4.94 15.23 7.37
CA ASN A 94 4.26 15.08 8.65
C ASN A 94 4.87 13.90 9.44
N THR A 95 5.07 14.10 10.73
CA THR A 95 5.49 13.04 11.67
C THR A 95 4.55 13.05 12.85
N VAL A 96 4.56 11.98 13.66
CA VAL A 96 3.82 12.01 14.93
C VAL A 96 4.43 13.08 15.84
N THR A 97 3.59 13.92 16.44
CA THR A 97 4.01 14.97 17.38
C THR A 97 3.38 14.77 18.76
N GLY A 98 3.73 15.65 19.70
CA GLY A 98 3.30 15.54 21.10
C GLY A 98 4.09 14.49 21.88
N LEU A 99 5.41 14.47 21.69
CA LEU A 99 6.33 13.50 22.29
C LEU A 99 6.72 13.87 23.74
N PRO A 100 6.92 12.90 24.65
CA PRO A 100 6.76 11.46 24.44
C PRO A 100 5.30 11.03 24.33
N ARG A 101 5.02 9.99 23.53
CA ARG A 101 3.65 9.57 23.20
C ARG A 101 3.50 8.06 23.15
N ASN A 102 2.43 7.54 23.75
CA ASN A 102 2.01 6.15 23.55
C ASN A 102 1.02 6.08 22.38
N ILE A 103 1.35 5.29 21.36
CA ILE A 103 0.52 5.00 20.20
C ILE A 103 -0.14 3.63 20.41
N THR A 104 -1.45 3.63 20.54
CA THR A 104 -2.22 2.41 20.75
C THR A 104 -2.54 1.72 19.41
N ILE A 105 -2.34 0.40 19.35
CA ILE A 105 -2.67 -0.41 18.17
C ILE A 105 -3.76 -1.42 18.54
N ARG A 106 -4.79 -1.52 17.71
CA ARG A 106 -5.83 -2.55 17.83
C ARG A 106 -5.82 -3.46 16.61
N VAL A 107 -5.99 -4.75 16.84
CA VAL A 107 -6.28 -5.72 15.78
C VAL A 107 -7.79 -5.92 15.71
N ASN A 108 -8.37 -5.78 14.51
CA ASN A 108 -9.79 -6.02 14.29
C ASN A 108 -10.15 -7.47 14.65
N SER A 109 -11.24 -7.67 15.39
CA SER A 109 -11.67 -8.99 15.86
C SER A 109 -12.08 -9.96 14.74
N SER A 110 -12.31 -9.46 13.52
CA SER A 110 -12.54 -10.31 12.35
C SER A 110 -11.26 -10.97 11.81
N LEU A 111 -10.07 -10.52 12.24
CA LEU A 111 -8.80 -11.10 11.85
C LEU A 111 -8.45 -12.31 12.73
N PRO A 112 -7.88 -13.39 12.17
CA PRO A 112 -7.39 -14.51 12.95
C PRO A 112 -6.35 -14.11 14.01
N ALA A 113 -6.26 -14.88 15.11
CA ALA A 113 -5.38 -14.59 16.24
C ALA A 113 -3.89 -14.40 15.88
N ARG A 114 -3.43 -14.96 14.76
CA ARG A 114 -2.07 -14.76 14.25
C ARG A 114 -1.71 -13.29 13.97
N TYR A 115 -2.68 -12.45 13.61
CA TYR A 115 -2.45 -11.01 13.45
C TYR A 115 -2.23 -10.32 14.79
N ILE A 116 -2.81 -10.83 15.87
CA ILE A 116 -2.50 -10.39 17.25
C ILE A 116 -1.05 -10.76 17.57
N THR A 117 -0.64 -12.01 17.34
CA THR A 117 0.74 -12.47 17.56
C THR A 117 1.76 -11.63 16.78
N ALA A 118 1.49 -11.37 15.50
CA ALA A 118 2.37 -10.57 14.65
C ALA A 118 2.41 -9.09 15.09
N THR A 119 1.27 -8.52 15.49
CA THR A 119 1.20 -7.15 16.01
C THR A 119 1.95 -7.01 17.33
N ASP A 120 1.79 -7.94 18.27
CA ASP A 120 2.52 -7.93 19.54
C ASP A 120 4.03 -8.03 19.31
N ALA A 121 4.47 -8.87 18.37
CA ALA A 121 5.87 -8.97 17.99
C ALA A 121 6.41 -7.69 17.30
N ALA A 122 5.61 -7.02 16.47
CA ALA A 122 5.98 -5.73 15.87
C ALA A 122 6.10 -4.63 16.93
N ILE A 123 5.14 -4.54 17.87
CA ILE A 123 5.17 -3.63 19.01
C ILE A 123 6.44 -3.84 19.83
N ALA A 124 6.82 -5.11 20.10
CA ALA A 124 8.03 -5.42 20.83
C ALA A 124 9.30 -4.91 20.11
N ARG A 125 9.37 -4.99 18.76
CA ARG A 125 10.50 -4.45 17.98
C ARG A 125 10.65 -2.95 18.15
N TYR A 126 9.56 -2.19 18.05
CA TYR A 126 9.55 -0.74 18.26
C TYR A 126 9.93 -0.37 19.69
N ASN A 127 9.30 -0.99 20.69
CA ASN A 127 9.55 -0.66 22.09
C ASN A 127 10.98 -1.02 22.55
N ALA A 128 11.63 -2.00 21.90
CA ALA A 128 13.02 -2.33 22.17
C ALA A 128 14.01 -1.21 21.79
N GLN A 129 13.60 -0.24 20.96
CA GLN A 129 14.46 0.86 20.54
C GLN A 129 14.46 2.07 21.49
N ALA A 130 13.62 2.06 22.55
CA ALA A 130 13.54 3.12 23.55
C ALA A 130 13.32 4.54 22.97
N LEU A 131 12.47 4.65 21.95
CA LEU A 131 12.10 5.90 21.27
C LEU A 131 11.24 6.81 22.16
N ARG A 132 11.09 8.10 21.80
CA ARG A 132 10.09 8.96 22.48
C ARG A 132 8.64 8.57 22.14
N ILE A 133 8.42 7.72 21.14
CA ILE A 133 7.14 7.02 20.96
C ILE A 133 7.22 5.62 21.54
N THR A 134 6.13 5.19 22.16
CA THR A 134 5.94 3.81 22.62
C THR A 134 4.67 3.26 22.01
N PHE A 135 4.56 1.94 21.93
CA PHE A 135 3.39 1.27 21.38
C PHE A 135 2.76 0.34 22.40
N SER A 136 1.43 0.27 22.39
CA SER A 136 0.68 -0.66 23.24
C SER A 136 -0.49 -1.27 22.48
N ARG A 137 -0.71 -2.58 22.67
CA ARG A 137 -1.89 -3.24 22.09
C ARG A 137 -3.11 -2.95 22.96
N VAL A 138 -4.22 -2.59 22.34
CA VAL A 138 -5.53 -2.37 23.00
C VAL A 138 -6.62 -3.22 22.33
N THR A 139 -7.72 -3.44 23.05
CA THR A 139 -8.86 -4.24 22.57
C THR A 139 -10.04 -3.39 22.08
N SER A 140 -10.07 -2.09 22.41
CA SER A 140 -11.05 -1.12 21.92
C SER A 140 -10.35 0.22 21.60
N GLY A 141 -10.96 1.05 20.74
CA GLY A 141 -10.33 2.28 20.27
C GLY A 141 -9.09 1.99 19.39
N GLY A 142 -7.94 2.54 19.74
CA GLY A 142 -6.70 2.41 18.99
C GLY A 142 -6.41 3.63 18.13
N ASN A 143 -5.19 4.15 18.21
CA ASN A 143 -4.69 5.17 17.30
C ASN A 143 -4.46 4.58 15.91
N ILE A 144 -4.01 3.33 15.83
CA ILE A 144 -3.85 2.55 14.60
C ILE A 144 -4.71 1.29 14.71
N VAL A 145 -5.47 0.97 13.67
CA VAL A 145 -6.32 -0.24 13.62
C VAL A 145 -5.90 -1.13 12.46
N ILE A 146 -5.50 -2.36 12.76
CA ILE A 146 -5.22 -3.39 11.76
C ILE A 146 -6.55 -4.04 11.33
N ASN A 147 -6.95 -3.84 10.09
CA ASN A 147 -8.22 -4.25 9.50
C ASN A 147 -8.00 -5.21 8.32
N PRO A 148 -8.95 -6.10 8.00
CA PRO A 148 -8.89 -6.86 6.75
C PRO A 148 -9.03 -5.92 5.54
N ALA A 149 -8.20 -6.13 4.52
CA ALA A 149 -8.36 -5.48 3.23
C ALA A 149 -9.64 -5.96 2.51
N PRO A 150 -10.24 -5.13 1.64
CA PRO A 150 -11.38 -5.54 0.82
C PRO A 150 -11.02 -6.73 -0.09
N SER A 151 -12.04 -7.51 -0.46
CA SER A 151 -11.86 -8.61 -1.42
C SER A 151 -11.33 -8.08 -2.75
N GLY A 152 -10.35 -8.78 -3.32
CA GLY A 152 -9.72 -8.39 -4.59
C GLY A 152 -8.66 -7.30 -4.47
N ALA A 153 -8.26 -6.90 -3.26
CA ALA A 153 -7.12 -6.00 -3.07
C ALA A 153 -5.85 -6.54 -3.77
N GLY A 154 -5.18 -5.66 -4.53
CA GLY A 154 -3.97 -5.99 -5.30
C GLY A 154 -2.65 -5.87 -4.52
N TYR A 155 -2.73 -5.61 -3.21
CA TYR A 155 -1.60 -5.35 -2.31
C TYR A 155 -1.53 -6.36 -1.17
N LEU A 156 -0.37 -6.51 -0.53
CA LEU A 156 -0.19 -7.38 0.64
C LEU A 156 -0.77 -6.73 1.90
N ALA A 157 -0.42 -5.48 2.11
CA ALA A 157 -1.01 -4.60 3.09
C ALA A 157 -0.96 -3.16 2.57
N SER A 158 -1.66 -2.25 3.25
CA SER A 158 -1.59 -0.83 2.93
C SER A 158 -1.82 0.04 4.15
N ALA A 159 -1.18 1.21 4.17
CA ALA A 159 -1.31 2.25 5.18
C ALA A 159 -1.15 3.63 4.54
N GLY A 160 -1.40 4.67 5.32
CA GLY A 160 -1.13 6.07 4.95
C GLY A 160 -0.15 6.71 5.91
N PHE A 161 -0.07 8.04 5.87
CA PHE A 161 0.91 8.82 6.63
C PHE A 161 0.28 9.64 7.77
N PRO A 162 1.10 10.16 8.70
CA PRO A 162 0.62 11.04 9.75
C PRO A 162 -0.11 12.26 9.19
N THR A 163 -1.19 12.62 9.87
CA THR A 163 -1.92 13.86 9.59
C THR A 163 -1.06 15.09 9.88
N SER A 164 -1.42 16.24 9.30
CA SER A 164 -0.78 17.53 9.60
C SER A 164 -0.89 17.94 11.08
N SER A 165 -1.89 17.41 11.80
CA SER A 165 -2.05 17.57 13.25
C SER A 165 -1.08 16.72 14.09
N GLY A 166 -0.25 15.89 13.45
CA GLY A 166 0.73 15.03 14.12
C GLY A 166 0.14 13.77 14.76
N ASN A 167 -1.06 13.36 14.33
CA ASN A 167 -1.62 12.04 14.65
C ASN A 167 -1.14 11.00 13.63
N PRO A 168 -0.85 9.75 14.05
CA PRO A 168 -0.50 8.68 13.12
C PRO A 168 -1.65 8.40 12.15
N TYR A 169 -1.34 7.80 10.99
CA TYR A 169 -2.39 7.22 10.15
C TYR A 169 -3.11 6.11 10.93
N ASN A 170 -4.43 6.06 10.82
CA ASN A 170 -5.26 5.34 11.78
C ASN A 170 -5.68 3.94 11.32
N SER A 171 -5.34 3.53 10.10
CA SER A 171 -5.80 2.27 9.50
C SER A 171 -4.65 1.53 8.81
N VAL A 172 -4.56 0.23 9.02
CA VAL A 172 -3.69 -0.65 8.24
C VAL A 172 -4.58 -1.74 7.66
N LEU A 173 -4.62 -1.88 6.34
CA LEU A 173 -5.40 -2.94 5.68
C LEU A 173 -4.48 -4.11 5.35
N VAL A 174 -4.83 -5.32 5.80
CA VAL A 174 -4.04 -6.54 5.54
C VAL A 174 -4.79 -7.50 4.62
N ASN A 175 -4.13 -7.94 3.56
CA ASN A 175 -4.73 -8.84 2.58
C ASN A 175 -4.63 -10.30 3.01
N ARG A 176 -5.75 -10.79 3.54
CA ARG A 176 -5.86 -12.14 4.08
C ARG A 176 -5.64 -13.26 3.06
N SER A 177 -5.97 -13.01 1.79
CA SER A 177 -5.82 -14.01 0.71
C SER A 177 -4.36 -14.45 0.54
N TYR A 178 -3.42 -13.55 0.81
CA TYR A 178 -2.00 -13.87 0.88
C TYR A 178 -1.62 -14.22 2.32
N LEU A 179 -1.84 -13.27 3.23
CA LEU A 179 -1.13 -13.27 4.49
C LEU A 179 -1.57 -14.39 5.42
N ASP A 180 -2.83 -14.88 5.36
CA ASP A 180 -3.35 -15.93 6.26
C ASP A 180 -2.50 -17.22 6.23
N THR A 181 -1.83 -17.50 5.10
CA THR A 181 -1.01 -18.70 4.90
C THR A 181 0.49 -18.46 5.00
N TRP A 182 0.92 -17.20 5.08
CA TRP A 182 2.34 -16.84 5.06
C TRP A 182 3.05 -17.12 6.38
N ASN A 183 4.38 -17.13 6.35
CA ASN A 183 5.19 -17.27 7.55
C ASN A 183 4.89 -16.12 8.53
N ILE A 184 4.71 -16.46 9.82
CA ILE A 184 4.34 -15.47 10.84
C ILE A 184 5.38 -14.34 10.97
N ASN A 185 6.67 -14.61 10.79
CA ASN A 185 7.71 -13.60 10.85
C ASN A 185 7.66 -12.62 9.67
N THR A 186 7.20 -13.09 8.51
CA THR A 186 6.92 -12.22 7.36
C THR A 186 5.73 -11.33 7.65
N VAL A 187 4.64 -11.88 8.21
CA VAL A 187 3.48 -11.09 8.62
C VAL A 187 3.86 -10.04 9.68
N THR A 188 4.69 -10.41 10.66
CA THR A 188 5.25 -9.46 11.64
C THR A 188 6.04 -8.33 10.97
N SER A 189 6.84 -8.66 9.96
CA SER A 189 7.64 -7.66 9.24
C SER A 189 6.76 -6.72 8.41
N ILE A 190 5.71 -7.25 7.77
CA ILE A 190 4.71 -6.45 7.06
C ILE A 190 3.97 -5.52 8.03
N ILE A 191 3.46 -6.02 9.15
CA ILE A 191 2.78 -5.15 10.13
C ILE A 191 3.74 -4.08 10.67
N ALA A 192 5.00 -4.42 10.94
CA ALA A 192 6.00 -3.43 11.37
C ALA A 192 6.25 -2.36 10.30
N HIS A 193 6.28 -2.75 9.02
CA HIS A 193 6.41 -1.86 7.87
C HIS A 193 5.24 -0.88 7.78
N GLU A 194 4.00 -1.38 7.80
CA GLU A 194 2.80 -0.53 7.72
C GLU A 194 2.68 0.45 8.91
N VAL A 195 3.07 0.00 10.12
CA VAL A 195 3.15 0.89 11.29
C VAL A 195 4.23 1.96 11.07
N GLY A 196 5.30 1.64 10.34
CA GLY A 196 6.32 2.59 9.90
C GLY A 196 5.75 3.72 9.05
N HIS A 197 4.92 3.39 8.06
CA HIS A 197 4.17 4.39 7.29
C HIS A 197 3.24 5.22 8.19
N CYS A 198 2.50 4.57 9.10
CA CYS A 198 1.60 5.27 10.00
C CYS A 198 2.30 6.30 10.89
N ILE A 199 3.60 6.15 11.14
CA ILE A 199 4.45 7.11 11.86
C ILE A 199 5.38 7.92 10.94
N GLY A 200 5.18 7.86 9.63
CA GLY A 200 5.77 8.80 8.68
C GLY A 200 7.06 8.34 8.01
N PHE A 201 7.45 7.07 8.07
CA PHE A 201 8.55 6.54 7.25
C PHE A 201 8.06 6.20 5.84
N ARG A 202 8.90 6.47 4.84
CA ARG A 202 8.70 6.03 3.45
C ARG A 202 9.57 4.83 3.14
N HIS A 203 9.40 4.25 1.96
CA HIS A 203 10.31 3.21 1.50
C HIS A 203 11.74 3.68 1.39
N THR A 204 12.67 2.76 1.67
CA THR A 204 14.09 3.07 1.53
C THR A 204 14.54 3.03 0.07
N ASP A 205 14.05 2.04 -0.69
CA ASP A 205 14.32 1.89 -2.12
C ASP A 205 13.46 2.81 -3.00
N TYR A 206 13.03 3.95 -2.45
CA TYR A 206 12.22 4.99 -3.10
C TYR A 206 12.77 5.41 -4.48
N ALA A 207 14.09 5.57 -4.60
CA ALA A 207 14.74 5.96 -5.85
C ALA A 207 14.75 4.84 -6.90
N ASN A 208 14.68 3.57 -6.46
CA ASN A 208 14.72 2.40 -7.33
C ASN A 208 14.10 1.16 -6.67
N ARG A 209 12.79 0.97 -6.83
CA ARG A 209 12.07 -0.20 -6.30
C ARG A 209 12.54 -1.54 -6.85
N ALA A 210 13.26 -1.56 -7.98
CA ALA A 210 13.78 -2.81 -8.52
C ALA A 210 14.74 -3.51 -7.56
N TYR A 211 15.30 -2.77 -6.59
CA TYR A 211 16.14 -3.34 -5.54
C TYR A 211 15.41 -4.40 -4.70
N SER A 212 14.20 -4.11 -4.21
CA SER A 212 13.45 -5.06 -3.39
C SER A 212 12.38 -5.82 -4.17
N CYS A 213 11.79 -5.21 -5.20
CA CYS A 213 10.67 -5.77 -5.96
C CYS A 213 11.11 -6.57 -7.21
N GLY A 214 12.36 -6.41 -7.65
CA GLY A 214 12.81 -6.88 -8.96
C GLY A 214 12.18 -6.09 -10.12
N GLY A 215 12.63 -6.35 -11.35
CA GLY A 215 12.10 -5.72 -12.56
C GLY A 215 12.80 -4.41 -12.95
N SER A 216 12.12 -3.56 -13.73
CA SER A 216 12.64 -2.26 -14.15
C SER A 216 12.57 -1.25 -13.01
N ALA A 217 13.56 -0.35 -12.93
CA ALA A 217 13.57 0.72 -11.93
C ALA A 217 12.31 1.59 -12.07
N VAL A 218 11.47 1.56 -11.04
CA VAL A 218 10.35 2.50 -10.88
C VAL A 218 10.73 3.41 -9.72
N ASN A 219 10.72 4.71 -9.97
CA ASN A 219 10.94 5.74 -8.95
C ASN A 219 9.58 6.11 -8.34
N GLU A 220 9.52 6.12 -7.02
CA GLU A 220 8.34 6.46 -6.21
C GLU A 220 8.07 7.98 -6.14
N GLY A 221 8.78 8.83 -6.89
CA GLY A 221 8.45 10.25 -7.03
C GLY A 221 9.64 11.18 -7.18
N GLN A 222 9.51 12.40 -6.67
CA GLN A 222 10.60 13.38 -6.68
C GLN A 222 11.19 13.58 -5.28
N ALA A 223 12.46 13.22 -5.08
CA ALA A 223 13.19 13.48 -3.83
C ALA A 223 13.13 14.98 -3.47
N GLY A 224 12.93 15.30 -2.19
CA GLY A 224 12.80 16.68 -1.69
C GLY A 224 11.39 17.29 -1.79
N VAL A 225 10.42 16.58 -2.37
CA VAL A 225 8.99 16.91 -2.29
C VAL A 225 8.30 15.76 -1.58
N GLY A 226 7.76 15.98 -0.38
CA GLY A 226 7.05 14.94 0.38
C GLY A 226 7.91 13.77 0.89
N ALA A 227 9.14 13.59 0.39
CA ALA A 227 10.17 12.66 0.88
C ALA A 227 11.37 13.46 1.41
N ILE A 228 11.50 13.49 2.74
CA ILE A 228 12.54 14.19 3.50
C ILE A 228 13.53 13.16 4.01
N LEU A 229 14.76 13.30 3.58
CA LEU A 229 15.88 12.52 4.07
C LEU A 229 16.10 12.68 5.60
N ILE A 230 16.41 11.56 6.25
CA ILE A 230 16.74 11.46 7.67
C ILE A 230 18.27 11.52 7.86
N PRO A 231 18.82 12.56 8.53
CA PRO A 231 20.25 12.67 8.79
C PRO A 231 20.82 11.50 9.60
N GLY A 232 22.06 11.11 9.26
CA GLY A 232 22.82 10.07 9.98
C GLY A 232 22.61 8.65 9.45
N THR A 233 21.79 8.46 8.43
CA THR A 233 21.61 7.16 7.76
C THR A 233 22.55 7.03 6.56
N PRO A 234 22.95 5.79 6.15
CA PRO A 234 23.88 5.59 5.04
C PRO A 234 23.47 6.36 3.77
N SER A 235 24.45 7.01 3.16
CA SER A 235 24.27 7.89 1.99
C SER A 235 24.48 7.18 0.66
N THR A 236 24.49 5.84 0.65
CA THR A 236 24.75 5.03 -0.55
C THR A 236 23.96 3.72 -0.48
N ASN A 237 22.97 3.57 -1.37
CA ASN A 237 22.16 2.39 -1.65
C ASN A 237 21.19 1.93 -0.55
N ALA A 238 20.09 1.32 -1.00
CA ALA A 238 19.10 0.67 -0.16
C ALA A 238 19.80 -0.37 0.71
N VAL A 239 19.60 -0.27 2.02
CA VAL A 239 20.27 -1.17 2.94
C VAL A 239 19.52 -2.49 2.94
N ALA A 240 20.19 -3.55 2.47
CA ALA A 240 19.65 -4.90 2.46
C ALA A 240 19.06 -5.24 3.83
N GLY A 241 17.78 -5.63 3.84
CA GLY A 241 17.10 -6.03 5.07
C GLY A 241 16.43 -4.90 5.87
N SER A 242 16.47 -3.64 5.40
CA SER A 242 15.66 -2.56 5.98
C SER A 242 14.19 -2.96 6.08
N TRP A 243 13.57 -2.71 7.23
CA TRP A 243 12.15 -3.05 7.42
C TRP A 243 11.24 -2.22 6.50
N MET A 244 11.70 -1.07 6.02
CA MET A 244 11.01 -0.16 5.10
C MET A 244 11.32 -0.44 3.61
N LEU A 245 11.92 -1.57 3.24
CA LEU A 245 12.01 -1.96 1.82
C LEU A 245 10.63 -2.30 1.26
N ALA A 246 10.31 -1.75 0.08
CA ALA A 246 8.96 -1.70 -0.48
C ALA A 246 8.35 -3.08 -0.83
N CYS A 247 9.18 -4.08 -1.15
CA CYS A 247 8.70 -5.43 -1.41
C CYS A 247 9.30 -6.45 -0.46
N ILE A 248 8.49 -7.44 -0.07
CA ILE A 248 8.90 -8.55 0.78
C ILE A 248 8.27 -9.87 0.28
N GLY A 249 9.07 -10.93 0.25
CA GLY A 249 8.61 -12.28 -0.08
C GLY A 249 8.23 -13.11 1.15
N ASN A 250 7.36 -14.10 0.95
CA ASN A 250 7.02 -15.07 2.00
C ASN A 250 8.27 -15.81 2.51
N GLY A 251 8.43 -15.92 3.83
CA GLY A 251 9.59 -16.54 4.48
C GLY A 251 10.69 -15.56 4.87
N VAL A 252 10.62 -14.30 4.43
CA VAL A 252 11.57 -13.24 4.83
C VAL A 252 11.16 -12.64 6.17
N ASN A 253 12.15 -12.36 7.02
CA ASN A 253 11.97 -11.65 8.30
C ASN A 253 12.91 -10.45 8.35
N ARG A 254 12.37 -9.24 8.55
CA ARG A 254 13.13 -7.98 8.59
C ARG A 254 12.99 -7.30 9.96
N PRO A 255 13.77 -7.71 10.97
CA PRO A 255 13.96 -6.90 12.18
C PRO A 255 14.73 -5.63 11.83
N PHE A 256 14.69 -4.64 12.73
CA PHE A 256 15.36 -3.36 12.51
C PHE A 256 16.88 -3.53 12.46
N ILE A 257 17.50 -3.01 11.41
CA ILE A 257 18.95 -2.98 11.26
C ILE A 257 19.54 -1.66 11.82
N SER A 258 20.85 -1.46 11.73
CA SER A 258 21.49 -0.27 12.31
C SER A 258 20.98 1.06 11.72
N SER A 259 20.86 1.16 10.38
CA SER A 259 20.36 2.37 9.70
C SER A 259 18.93 2.72 10.08
N ASP A 260 18.13 1.68 10.18
CA ASP A 260 16.75 1.63 10.61
C ASP A 260 16.60 2.22 12.03
N ILE A 261 17.42 1.75 12.97
CA ILE A 261 17.44 2.24 14.36
C ILE A 261 17.88 3.69 14.42
N THR A 262 18.90 4.10 13.65
CA THR A 262 19.32 5.50 13.54
C THR A 262 18.18 6.38 13.04
N ALA A 263 17.45 5.93 12.03
CA ALA A 263 16.33 6.66 11.47
C ALA A 263 15.19 6.83 12.48
N LEU A 264 14.85 5.77 13.22
CA LEU A 264 13.87 5.81 14.31
C LEU A 264 14.25 6.82 15.38
N ASN A 265 15.48 6.73 15.91
CA ASN A 265 15.96 7.63 16.97
C ASN A 265 16.08 9.08 16.53
N TYR A 266 16.34 9.34 15.24
CA TYR A 266 16.38 10.69 14.72
C TYR A 266 15.01 11.36 14.78
N ILE A 267 13.95 10.64 14.39
CA ILE A 267 12.60 11.19 14.37
C ILE A 267 11.99 11.18 15.78
N TYR A 268 12.16 10.08 16.52
CA TYR A 268 11.46 9.77 17.76
C TYR A 268 12.41 9.41 18.88
#